data_AF-A0A2V9YBQ0-F1
#
_entry.id   AF-A0A2V9YBQ0-F1
#
_cell.length_a   1.000
_cell.length_b   1.000
_cell.length_c   1.000
_cell.angle_alpha   90.00
_cell.angle_beta   90.00
_cell.angle_gamma   90.00
#
_symmetry.space_group_name_H-M   'P 1'
#
loop_
_entity.id
_entity.type
_entity.pdbx_description
1 polymer ?
#
loop_
_entity_poly.entity_id
_entity_poly.type
_entity_poly.pdbx_seq_one_letter_code
_entity_poly.pdbx_strand_id
1 'polypeptide(L)'
;MAALMNPKWNGQFSCFDLVAKTGECCRSVVRVRNIDIGGSDFIVMAGPCAVESETQLLQTAEAVAKAGARVLRGGAYKPRSSPYAFQGLGVEGLKILRKAREETGLAIITEVMSEEDVDLIAEY
;
A
#
# COMPACT_ATOMS: atom_id res chain seq x y z
N MET A 1 30.59 5.85 -9.86
CA MET A 1 29.56 5.41 -8.88
C MET A 1 29.84 5.85 -7.43
N ALA A 2 31.00 6.43 -7.08
CA ALA A 2 31.28 6.90 -5.72
C ALA A 2 30.64 8.26 -5.34
N ALA A 3 30.12 9.02 -6.32
CA ALA A 3 29.65 10.40 -6.11
C ALA A 3 28.24 10.54 -5.50
N LEU A 4 27.57 9.43 -5.15
CA LEU A 4 26.20 9.43 -4.60
C LEU A 4 26.10 8.75 -3.23
N MET A 5 27.23 8.34 -2.64
CA MET A 5 27.24 7.72 -1.31
C MET A 5 27.38 8.79 -0.22
N ASN A 6 26.46 8.75 0.73
CA ASN A 6 26.45 9.57 1.92
C ASN A 6 27.73 9.29 2.74
N PRO A 7 28.58 10.31 3.00
CA PRO A 7 29.82 10.12 3.76
C PRO A 7 29.59 9.80 5.25
N LYS A 8 28.36 10.00 5.76
CA LYS A 8 27.90 9.64 7.11
C LYS A 8 27.23 8.25 7.15
N TRP A 9 27.20 7.49 6.04
CA TRP A 9 26.61 6.15 6.01
C TRP A 9 27.37 5.18 6.91
N ASN A 10 26.66 4.54 7.84
CA ASN A 10 27.24 3.68 8.87
C ASN A 10 27.20 2.18 8.51
N GLY A 11 27.02 1.85 7.23
CA GLY A 11 26.90 0.47 6.76
C GLY A 11 25.52 -0.16 6.92
N GLN A 12 24.52 0.58 7.42
CA GLN A 12 23.13 0.13 7.53
C GLN A 12 22.19 0.99 6.68
N PHE A 13 21.14 0.35 6.12
CA PHE A 13 20.16 0.99 5.24
C PHE A 13 20.79 1.60 3.96
N SER A 14 20.09 2.53 3.33
CA SER A 14 20.50 3.17 2.08
C SER A 14 21.70 4.11 2.27
N CYS A 15 22.62 4.08 1.30
CA CYS A 15 23.74 5.02 1.20
C CYS A 15 23.37 6.31 0.45
N PHE A 16 22.12 6.48 -0.01
CA PHE A 16 21.65 7.70 -0.66
C PHE A 16 21.06 8.70 0.33
N ASP A 17 21.50 9.96 0.27
CA ASP A 17 21.17 11.02 1.26
C ASP A 17 19.68 11.17 1.56
N LEU A 18 18.83 11.14 0.53
CA LEU A 18 17.38 11.39 0.67
C LEU A 18 16.64 10.37 1.55
N VAL A 19 17.19 9.17 1.69
CA VAL A 19 16.57 8.06 2.43
C VAL A 19 17.49 7.49 3.51
N ALA A 20 18.72 7.99 3.61
CA ALA A 20 19.70 7.56 4.60
C ALA A 20 19.27 8.04 5.99
N LYS A 21 19.27 7.11 6.95
CA LYS A 21 19.04 7.44 8.37
C LYS A 21 20.31 8.02 8.98
N THR A 22 20.61 9.26 8.61
CA THR A 22 21.68 10.05 9.24
C THR A 22 21.17 10.79 10.46
N GLY A 23 22.06 11.15 11.40
CA GLY A 23 21.69 11.73 12.70
C GLY A 23 20.93 13.06 12.65
N GLU A 24 20.81 13.69 11.48
CA GLU A 24 20.13 14.97 11.26
C GLU A 24 18.72 14.82 10.66
N CYS A 25 18.27 13.60 10.33
CA CYS A 25 16.94 13.38 9.76
C CYS A 25 15.88 13.09 10.83
N CYS A 26 14.91 13.99 10.94
CA CYS A 26 13.64 13.70 11.61
C CYS A 26 12.99 12.44 11.00
N ARG A 27 12.31 11.63 11.82
CA ARG A 27 11.58 10.48 11.33
C ARG A 27 10.53 10.92 10.31
N SER A 28 10.56 10.34 9.10
CA SER A 28 9.51 10.55 8.10
C SER A 28 8.20 9.95 8.59
N VAL A 29 7.15 10.78 8.61
CA VAL A 29 5.77 10.37 8.90
C VAL A 29 4.96 10.52 7.62
N VAL A 30 4.38 9.42 7.15
CA VAL A 30 3.54 9.41 5.94
C VAL A 30 2.08 9.48 6.37
N ARG A 31 1.43 10.61 6.08
CA ARG A 31 0.01 10.81 6.39
C ARG A 31 -0.85 10.23 5.27
N VAL A 32 -1.67 9.26 5.61
CA VAL A 32 -2.68 8.65 4.71
C VAL A 32 -4.04 8.81 5.36
N ARG A 33 -4.90 9.67 4.78
CA ARG A 33 -6.17 10.07 5.39
C ARG A 33 -5.93 10.60 6.82
N ASN A 34 -6.48 9.92 7.83
CA ASN A 34 -6.32 10.24 9.26
C ASN A 34 -5.32 9.31 9.98
N ILE A 35 -4.38 8.71 9.24
CA ILE A 35 -3.38 7.75 9.74
C ILE A 35 -1.99 8.33 9.54
N ASP A 36 -1.19 8.35 10.62
CA ASP A 36 0.21 8.79 10.59
C ASP A 36 1.14 7.57 10.65
N ILE A 37 1.56 7.06 9.48
CA ILE A 37 2.45 5.90 9.37
C ILE A 37 3.87 6.35 9.74
N GLY A 38 4.45 5.74 10.76
CA GLY A 38 5.71 6.18 11.38
C GLY A 38 5.53 7.13 12.56
N GLY A 39 4.29 7.43 12.94
CA GLY A 39 3.97 8.18 14.17
C GLY A 39 4.14 7.36 15.46
N SER A 40 3.31 7.67 16.46
CA SER A 40 3.25 6.93 17.74
C SER A 40 2.47 5.62 17.64
N ASP A 41 1.55 5.51 16.68
CA ASP A 41 0.58 4.43 16.61
C ASP A 41 1.15 3.22 15.87
N PHE A 42 0.77 2.02 16.34
CA PHE A 42 1.05 0.77 15.61
C PHE A 42 -0.05 0.54 14.57
N ILE A 43 0.31 0.64 13.29
CA ILE A 43 -0.65 0.56 12.18
C ILE A 43 -0.66 -0.84 11.56
N VAL A 44 -1.84 -1.47 11.54
CA VAL A 44 -2.08 -2.75 10.86
C VAL A 44 -2.74 -2.51 9.51
N MET A 45 -2.16 -3.14 8.48
CA MET A 45 -2.69 -3.19 7.12
C MET A 45 -3.01 -4.64 6.78
N ALA A 46 -4.29 -4.96 6.53
CA ALA A 46 -4.75 -6.34 6.39
C ALA A 46 -5.75 -6.47 5.25
N GLY A 47 -5.87 -7.68 4.68
CA GLY A 47 -6.77 -7.95 3.56
C GLY A 47 -6.28 -9.08 2.65
N PRO A 48 -7.09 -9.45 1.64
CA PRO A 48 -6.88 -10.64 0.82
C PRO A 48 -5.83 -10.39 -0.24
N CYS A 49 -5.09 -11.42 -0.68
CA CYS A 49 -4.02 -11.32 -1.68
C CYS A 49 -4.44 -10.66 -3.01
N ALA A 50 -5.65 -10.96 -3.48
CA ALA A 50 -6.27 -10.38 -4.66
C ALA A 50 -7.71 -9.96 -4.32
N VAL A 51 -8.25 -9.02 -5.09
CA VAL A 51 -9.68 -8.74 -5.10
C VAL A 51 -10.33 -9.74 -6.04
N GLU A 52 -11.17 -10.62 -5.51
CA GLU A 52 -11.76 -11.73 -6.29
C GLU A 52 -13.26 -11.55 -6.53
N SER A 53 -13.96 -10.89 -5.59
CA SER A 53 -15.35 -10.48 -5.75
C SER A 53 -15.71 -9.39 -4.75
N GLU A 54 -16.83 -8.71 -4.98
CA GLU A 54 -17.34 -7.69 -4.07
C GLU A 54 -17.65 -8.27 -2.68
N THR A 55 -18.42 -9.36 -2.62
CA THR A 55 -18.77 -10.03 -1.37
C THR A 55 -17.53 -10.40 -0.56
N GLN A 56 -16.55 -11.02 -1.22
CA GLN A 56 -15.30 -11.44 -0.60
C GLN A 56 -14.54 -10.25 0.00
N LEU A 57 -14.41 -9.16 -0.75
CA LEU A 57 -13.66 -7.99 -0.28
C LEU A 57 -14.38 -7.23 0.83
N LEU A 58 -15.70 -6.99 0.70
CA LEU A 58 -16.47 -6.24 1.70
C LEU A 58 -16.52 -6.98 3.05
N GLN A 59 -16.76 -8.30 3.02
CA GLN A 59 -16.71 -9.12 4.24
C GLN A 59 -15.32 -9.07 4.90
N THR A 60 -14.25 -9.12 4.09
CA THR A 60 -12.89 -9.02 4.62
C THR A 60 -12.64 -7.63 5.22
N ALA A 61 -13.07 -6.56 4.53
CA ALA A 61 -12.91 -5.18 4.97
C ALA A 61 -13.58 -4.95 6.33
N GLU A 62 -14.81 -5.42 6.48
CA GLU A 62 -15.55 -5.32 7.73
C GLU A 62 -14.86 -6.09 8.86
N ALA A 63 -14.40 -7.32 8.59
CA ALA A 63 -13.74 -8.15 9.58
C ALA A 63 -12.41 -7.54 10.06
N VAL A 64 -11.58 -7.03 9.14
CA VAL A 64 -10.29 -6.42 9.53
C VAL A 64 -10.49 -5.06 10.20
N ALA A 65 -11.49 -4.27 9.81
CA ALA A 65 -11.85 -3.04 10.51
C ALA A 65 -12.26 -3.32 11.96
N LYS A 66 -13.12 -4.31 12.17
CA LYS A 66 -13.53 -4.77 13.52
C LYS A 66 -12.35 -5.27 14.36
N ALA A 67 -11.34 -5.86 13.73
CA ALA A 67 -10.12 -6.30 14.38
C ALA A 67 -9.11 -5.17 14.65
N GLY A 68 -9.40 -3.92 14.24
CA GLY A 68 -8.56 -2.75 14.49
C GLY A 68 -7.57 -2.41 13.38
N ALA A 69 -7.65 -3.05 12.21
CA ALA A 69 -6.89 -2.61 11.04
C ALA A 69 -7.33 -1.19 10.64
N ARG A 70 -6.37 -0.41 10.12
CA ARG A 70 -6.62 0.96 9.65
C ARG A 70 -6.51 1.07 8.12
N VAL A 71 -5.95 0.06 7.49
CA VAL A 71 -5.74 0.00 6.05
C VAL A 71 -6.18 -1.37 5.53
N LEU A 72 -7.00 -1.37 4.47
CA LEU A 72 -7.36 -2.54 3.69
C LEU A 72 -6.36 -2.69 2.52
N ARG A 73 -5.68 -3.83 2.46
CA ARG A 73 -4.85 -4.20 1.31
C ARG A 73 -5.59 -5.17 0.38
N GLY A 74 -5.54 -4.94 -0.93
CA GLY A 74 -6.17 -5.83 -1.93
C GLY A 74 -5.52 -5.61 -3.30
N GLY A 75 -5.12 -6.69 -3.98
CA GLY A 75 -4.51 -6.58 -5.31
C GLY A 75 -5.59 -6.57 -6.39
N ALA A 76 -5.84 -5.41 -6.99
CA ALA A 76 -6.73 -5.29 -8.15
C ALA A 76 -6.07 -5.86 -9.43
N TYR A 77 -4.76 -5.70 -9.54
CA TYR A 77 -3.89 -6.28 -10.57
C TYR A 77 -2.90 -7.22 -9.90
N LYS A 78 -2.51 -8.30 -10.58
CA LYS A 78 -1.62 -9.31 -10.01
C LYS A 78 -0.45 -9.64 -10.95
N PRO A 79 0.81 -9.59 -10.48
CA PRO A 79 1.92 -10.14 -11.24
C PRO A 79 1.77 -11.66 -11.31
N ARG A 80 1.72 -12.21 -12.53
CA ARG A 80 1.64 -13.65 -12.74
C ARG A 80 2.74 -14.11 -13.67
N SER A 81 3.42 -15.18 -13.28
CA SER A 81 4.38 -15.88 -14.14
C SER A 81 3.67 -16.66 -15.26
N SER A 82 2.39 -17.00 -15.09
CA SER A 82 1.56 -17.69 -16.10
C SER A 82 0.46 -16.76 -16.62
N PRO A 83 0.28 -16.65 -17.95
CA PRO A 83 -0.79 -15.84 -18.53
C PRO A 83 -2.20 -16.42 -18.27
N TYR A 84 -2.29 -17.71 -17.95
CA TYR A 84 -3.56 -18.40 -17.70
C TYR A 84 -4.03 -18.28 -16.24
N ALA A 85 -3.18 -17.75 -15.36
CA ALA A 85 -3.56 -17.49 -13.98
C ALA A 85 -4.52 -16.29 -13.91
N PHE A 86 -5.30 -16.20 -12.83
CA PHE A 86 -6.12 -15.03 -12.55
C PHE A 86 -5.26 -13.76 -12.44
N GLN A 87 -5.48 -12.81 -13.32
CA GLN A 87 -4.69 -11.57 -13.45
C GLN A 87 -5.13 -10.46 -12.50
N GLY A 88 -6.21 -10.68 -11.74
CA GLY A 88 -6.92 -9.63 -11.01
C GLY A 88 -8.14 -9.12 -11.76
N LEU A 89 -9.01 -8.38 -11.07
CA LEU A 89 -10.21 -7.76 -11.67
C LEU A 89 -9.92 -6.41 -12.34
N GLY A 90 -8.69 -5.90 -12.25
CA GLY A 90 -8.30 -4.60 -12.78
C GLY A 90 -9.18 -3.47 -12.22
N VAL A 91 -9.71 -2.63 -13.10
CA VAL A 91 -10.56 -1.49 -12.74
C VAL A 91 -11.79 -1.88 -11.91
N GLU A 92 -12.41 -3.03 -12.18
CA GLU A 92 -13.54 -3.50 -11.35
C GLU A 92 -13.07 -3.82 -9.93
N GLY A 93 -11.86 -4.36 -9.76
CA GLY A 93 -11.24 -4.54 -8.45
C GLY A 93 -11.00 -3.22 -7.72
N LEU A 94 -10.58 -2.17 -8.44
CA LEU A 94 -10.40 -0.82 -7.88
C LEU A 94 -11.73 -0.21 -7.41
N LYS A 95 -12.81 -0.36 -8.20
CA LYS A 95 -14.16 0.08 -7.82
C LYS A 95 -14.63 -0.60 -6.54
N ILE A 96 -14.40 -1.92 -6.41
CA ILE A 96 -14.75 -2.66 -5.20
C ILE A 96 -13.92 -2.18 -4.00
N LEU A 97 -12.62 -1.95 -4.16
CA LEU A 97 -11.76 -1.38 -3.11
C LEU A 97 -12.25 -0.01 -2.65
N ARG A 98 -12.63 0.86 -3.59
CA ARG A 98 -13.22 2.16 -3.30
C ARG A 98 -14.51 2.04 -2.49
N LYS A 99 -15.41 1.14 -2.89
CA LYS A 99 -16.65 0.84 -2.15
C LYS A 99 -16.35 0.35 -0.73
N ALA A 100 -15.39 -0.57 -0.58
CA ALA A 100 -14.97 -1.06 0.73
C ALA A 100 -14.47 0.07 1.65
N ARG A 101 -13.71 1.03 1.11
CA ARG A 101 -13.32 2.24 1.85
C ARG A 101 -14.51 3.10 2.24
N GLU A 102 -15.46 3.31 1.33
CA GLU A 102 -16.65 4.12 1.61
C GLU A 102 -17.50 3.51 2.74
N GLU A 103 -17.61 2.18 2.78
CA GLU A 103 -18.40 1.48 3.81
C GLU A 103 -17.67 1.34 5.16
N THR A 104 -16.34 1.19 5.16
CA THR A 104 -15.59 0.87 6.40
C THR A 104 -14.73 2.02 6.92
N GLY A 105 -14.47 3.04 6.10
CA GLY A 105 -13.55 4.13 6.42
C GLY A 105 -12.06 3.76 6.36
N LEU A 106 -11.71 2.50 6.06
CA LEU A 106 -10.32 2.05 5.94
C LEU A 106 -9.60 2.77 4.79
N ALA A 107 -8.32 3.11 4.97
CA ALA A 107 -7.48 3.49 3.84
C ALA A 107 -7.24 2.29 2.91
N ILE A 108 -6.99 2.51 1.62
CA ILE A 108 -6.77 1.44 0.65
C ILE A 108 -5.31 1.41 0.24
N ILE A 109 -4.76 0.20 0.05
CA ILE A 109 -3.51 -0.04 -0.65
C ILE A 109 -3.71 -1.15 -1.70
N THR A 110 -3.29 -0.88 -2.93
CA THR A 110 -3.21 -1.85 -4.03
C THR A 110 -1.87 -1.71 -4.74
N GLU A 111 -1.43 -2.78 -5.40
CA GLU A 111 -0.23 -2.80 -6.22
C GLU A 111 -0.49 -2.15 -7.58
N VAL A 112 0.50 -1.42 -8.08
CA VAL A 112 0.55 -0.85 -9.43
C VAL A 112 1.59 -1.65 -10.21
N MET A 113 1.21 -2.20 -11.36
CA MET A 113 2.07 -3.10 -12.14
C MET A 113 2.81 -2.41 -13.28
N SER A 114 2.23 -1.34 -13.82
CA SER A 114 2.79 -0.54 -14.90
C SER A 114 2.79 0.94 -14.51
N GLU A 115 3.81 1.66 -14.93
CA GLU A 115 3.89 3.12 -14.76
C GLU A 115 2.73 3.86 -15.45
N GLU A 116 2.22 3.30 -16.56
CA GLU A 116 1.06 3.83 -17.29
C GLU A 116 -0.25 3.76 -16.48
N ASP A 117 -0.33 2.83 -15.52
CA ASP A 117 -1.53 2.63 -14.70
C ASP A 117 -1.55 3.55 -13.46
N VAL A 118 -0.46 4.29 -13.18
CA VAL A 118 -0.31 5.08 -11.95
C VAL A 118 -1.43 6.10 -11.80
N ASP A 119 -1.67 6.90 -12.85
CA ASP A 119 -2.68 7.97 -12.80
C ASP A 119 -4.09 7.39 -12.62
N LEU A 120 -4.41 6.33 -13.39
CA LEU A 120 -5.70 5.64 -13.28
C LEU A 120 -5.93 5.07 -11.89
N ILE A 121 -4.94 4.35 -11.33
CA ILE A 121 -5.08 3.72 -10.02
C ILE A 121 -5.18 4.77 -8.90
N ALA A 122 -4.49 5.90 -9.04
CA ALA A 122 -4.52 6.99 -8.07
C ALA A 122 -5.90 7.67 -7.92
N GLU A 123 -6.79 7.55 -8.90
CA GLU A 123 -8.16 8.08 -8.84
C GLU A 123 -9.08 7.28 -7.88
N TYR A 124 -8.71 6.06 -7.51
CA TYR A 124 -9.56 5.13 -6.76
C TYR A 124 -9.34 5.14 -5.26
#